data_AF-A0A2A3EGY7-F1
#
_entry.id   AF-A0A2A3EGY7-F1
#
_cell.length_a   1.000
_cell.length_b   1.000
_cell.length_c   1.000
_cell.angle_alpha   90.00
_cell.angle_beta   90.00
_cell.angle_gamma   90.00
#
_symmetry.space_group_name_H-M   'P 1'
#
loop_
_entity.id
_entity.type
_entity.pdbx_description
1 polymer ?
#
loop_
_entity_poly.entity_id
_entity_poly.type
_entity_poly.pdbx_seq_one_letter_code
_entity_poly.pdbx_strand_id
1 'polypeptide(L)'
;MLRHLFQSITRNARNSVRSYHGNKVPDNVKPPSMDEVLVPCGSWKEANAKARTKYNIQFVAGVVILVATIAYGRITGVLWLNFLPPTPKNKDSE
;
A
#
# COMPACT_ATOMS: atom_id res chain seq x y z
N MET A 1 0.44 5.09 15.09
CA MET A 1 -0.33 3.83 15.21
C MET A 1 0.28 2.63 14.47
N LEU A 2 0.97 2.81 13.33
CA LEU A 2 1.61 1.70 12.60
C LEU A 2 2.66 0.90 13.40
N ARG A 3 3.31 1.50 14.40
CA ARG A 3 4.40 0.87 15.17
C ARG A 3 3.95 -0.33 16.02
N HIS A 4 2.67 -0.42 16.37
CA HIS A 4 2.11 -1.54 17.13
C HIS A 4 1.67 -2.70 16.24
N LEU A 5 1.38 -2.46 14.96
CA LEU A 5 0.99 -3.51 14.00
C LEU A 5 2.18 -4.39 13.58
N PHE A 6 3.39 -3.84 13.55
CA PHE A 6 4.61 -4.59 13.22
C PHE A 6 5.21 -5.34 14.42
N GLN A 7 4.90 -4.92 15.65
CA GLN A 7 5.42 -5.59 16.85
C GLN A 7 4.89 -7.03 16.96
N SER A 8 3.62 -7.27 16.66
CA SER A 8 3.02 -8.61 16.65
C SER A 8 3.64 -9.55 15.61
N ILE A 9 4.04 -9.03 14.45
CA ILE A 9 4.74 -9.81 13.41
C ILE A 9 6.15 -10.18 13.89
N THR A 10 6.90 -9.24 14.46
CA THR A 10 8.26 -9.50 14.99
C THR A 10 8.26 -10.41 16.23
N ARG A 11 7.18 -10.40 17.03
CA ARG A 11 7.05 -11.24 18.23
C ARG A 11 6.70 -12.69 17.87
N ASN A 12 5.92 -12.92 16.82
CA ASN A 12 5.65 -14.26 16.29
C ASN A 12 6.89 -14.92 15.65
N ALA A 13 7.78 -14.13 15.03
CA ALA A 13 9.03 -14.64 14.47
C ALA A 13 10.06 -15.09 15.53
N ARG A 14 9.96 -14.60 16.78
CA ARG A 14 10.84 -15.03 17.88
C ARG A 14 10.35 -16.28 18.61
N ASN A 15 9.02 -16.51 18.66
CA ASN A 15 8.43 -17.66 19.34
C ASN A 15 8.38 -18.94 18.48
N SER A 16 8.76 -18.88 17.20
CA SER A 16 8.86 -20.07 16.34
C SER A 16 10.15 -20.88 16.56
N VAL A 17 11.13 -20.32 17.27
CA VAL A 17 12.31 -21.07 17.74
C VAL A 17 11.89 -21.82 19.01
N ARG A 18 11.22 -22.96 18.82
CA ARG A 18 10.89 -23.90 19.89
C ARG A 18 12.16 -24.20 20.69
N SER A 19 12.24 -23.66 21.90
CA SER A 19 13.23 -24.08 22.89
C SER A 19 12.83 -25.48 23.35
N TYR A 20 13.32 -26.51 22.66
CA TYR A 20 13.19 -27.89 23.10
C TYR A 20 14.05 -28.06 24.35
N HIS A 21 13.47 -27.77 25.52
CA HIS A 21 14.08 -28.07 26.81
C HIS A 21 13.94 -29.57 27.08
N GLY A 22 15.00 -30.31 26.78
CA GLY A 22 15.11 -31.75 26.95
C GLY A 22 16.05 -32.28 25.88
N ASN A 23 17.03 -33.10 26.27
CA ASN A 23 18.18 -33.55 25.47
C ASN A 23 17.85 -34.34 24.19
N LYS A 24 16.65 -34.22 23.60
CA LYS A 24 16.23 -34.88 22.36
C LYS A 24 15.32 -33.97 21.55
N VAL A 25 15.79 -33.58 20.36
CA VAL A 25 14.92 -33.08 19.28
C VAL A 25 14.00 -34.26 18.88
N PRO A 26 12.68 -34.08 18.76
CA PRO A 26 11.79 -35.15 18.32
C PRO A 26 12.21 -35.69 16.94
N ASP A 27 12.12 -37.01 16.72
CA ASP A 27 12.57 -37.67 15.47
C ASP A 27 11.87 -37.15 14.20
N ASN A 28 10.74 -36.46 14.36
CA ASN A 28 9.95 -35.86 13.28
C ASN A 28 10.19 -34.36 13.06
N VAL A 29 11.19 -33.77 13.73
CA VAL A 29 11.52 -32.34 13.61
C VAL A 29 12.87 -32.19 12.93
N LYS A 30 12.85 -31.64 11.71
CA LYS A 30 14.08 -31.23 11.03
C LYS A 30 14.78 -30.14 11.85
N PRO A 31 16.06 -30.31 12.23
CA PRO A 31 16.82 -29.24 12.87
C PRO A 31 16.90 -28.01 11.96
N PRO A 32 16.87 -26.79 12.51
CA PRO A 32 17.07 -25.59 11.69
C PRO A 32 18.44 -25.69 10.98
N SER A 33 18.43 -25.67 9.65
CA SER A 33 19.65 -25.65 8.84
C SER A 33 19.98 -24.23 8.42
N MET A 34 21.26 -23.93 8.21
CA MET A 34 21.69 -22.64 7.65
C MET A 34 21.16 -22.44 6.21
N ASP A 35 20.76 -23.53 5.54
CA ASP A 35 20.09 -23.49 4.23
C ASP A 35 18.68 -22.86 4.30
N GLU A 36 18.09 -22.77 5.49
CA GLU A 36 16.78 -22.17 5.73
C GLU A 36 16.88 -20.67 6.06
N VAL A 37 18.11 -20.16 6.22
CA VAL A 37 18.33 -18.73 6.39
C VAL A 37 17.99 -18.03 5.08
N LEU A 38 17.26 -16.92 5.18
CA LEU A 38 16.97 -16.07 4.03
C LEU A 38 18.29 -15.69 3.37
N VAL A 39 18.51 -16.21 2.15
CA VAL A 39 19.65 -15.83 1.33
C VAL A 39 19.56 -14.31 1.12
N PRO A 40 20.64 -13.55 1.29
CA PRO A 40 20.62 -12.11 1.07
C PRO A 40 20.02 -11.77 -0.29
N CYS A 41 18.82 -11.19 -0.29
CA CYS A 41 18.06 -10.85 -1.49
C CYS A 41 18.63 -9.60 -2.16
N GLY A 42 19.84 -9.71 -2.75
CA GLY A 42 20.49 -8.63 -3.49
C GLY A 42 20.60 -7.29 -2.73
N SER A 43 20.78 -6.20 -3.49
CA SER A 43 20.83 -4.85 -2.92
C SER A 43 19.43 -4.34 -2.59
N TRP A 44 19.16 -4.06 -1.31
CA TRP A 44 17.92 -3.42 -0.87
C TRP A 44 17.60 -2.16 -1.67
N LYS A 45 18.62 -1.38 -2.03
CA LYS A 45 18.48 -0.13 -2.80
C LYS A 45 17.82 -0.39 -4.16
N GLU A 46 18.22 -1.46 -4.85
CA GLU A 46 17.70 -1.80 -6.17
C GLU A 46 16.25 -2.29 -6.10
N ALA A 47 15.96 -3.19 -5.16
CA ALA A 47 14.61 -3.67 -4.91
C ALA A 47 13.64 -2.53 -4.54
N ASN A 48 14.09 -1.62 -3.68
CA ASN A 48 13.32 -0.44 -3.29
C ASN A 48 13.14 0.54 -4.46
N ALA A 49 14.17 0.78 -5.27
CA ALA A 49 14.06 1.64 -6.45
C ALA A 49 13.02 1.10 -7.45
N LYS A 50 13.03 -0.22 -7.72
CA LYS A 50 12.04 -0.88 -8.58
C LYS A 50 10.61 -0.70 -8.03
N ALA A 51 10.43 -0.92 -6.73
CA ALA A 51 9.13 -0.74 -6.07
C ALA A 51 8.65 0.72 -6.16
N ARG A 52 9.53 1.70 -5.89
CA ARG A 52 9.20 3.13 -5.98
C ARG A 52 8.78 3.55 -7.37
N THR A 53 9.48 3.09 -8.41
CA THR A 53 9.11 3.41 -9.81
C THR A 53 7.72 2.88 -10.14
N LYS A 54 7.38 1.65 -9.73
CA LYS A 54 6.04 1.08 -9.93
C LYS A 54 4.95 1.96 -9.30
N TYR A 55 5.13 2.36 -8.04
CA TYR A 55 4.14 3.17 -7.34
C TYR A 55 4.04 4.59 -7.91
N ASN A 56 5.15 5.20 -8.31
CA ASN A 56 5.15 6.51 -8.94
C ASN A 56 4.38 6.49 -10.28
N ILE A 57 4.56 5.45 -11.09
CA ILE A 57 3.80 5.29 -12.35
C ILE A 57 2.31 5.16 -12.07
N GLN A 58 1.93 4.33 -11.08
CA GLN A 58 0.53 4.17 -10.69
C GLN A 58 -0.08 5.49 -10.20
N PHE A 59 0.66 6.25 -9.40
CA PHE A 59 0.24 7.56 -8.91
C PHE A 59 0.00 8.55 -10.06
N VAL A 60 0.96 8.69 -10.96
CA VAL A 60 0.83 9.59 -12.12
C VAL A 60 -0.33 9.16 -13.01
N ALA A 61 -0.47 7.87 -13.31
CA ALA A 61 -1.59 7.36 -14.10
C ALA A 61 -2.93 7.66 -13.44
N GLY A 62 -3.05 7.45 -12.13
CA GLY A 62 -4.27 7.76 -11.37
C GLY A 62 -4.63 9.24 -11.42
N VAL A 63 -3.66 10.14 -11.25
CA VAL A 63 -3.87 11.59 -11.34
C VAL A 63 -4.34 11.99 -12.75
N VAL A 64 -3.70 11.46 -13.78
CA VAL A 64 -4.06 11.74 -15.19
C VAL A 64 -5.49 11.29 -15.50
N ILE A 65 -5.84 10.06 -15.11
CA ILE A 65 -7.20 9.51 -15.31
C ILE A 65 -8.24 10.36 -14.57
N LEU A 66 -7.96 10.74 -13.32
CA LEU A 66 -8.87 11.58 -12.54
C LEU A 66 -9.12 12.93 -13.22
N VAL A 67 -8.06 13.63 -13.63
CA VAL A 67 -8.17 14.93 -14.32
C VAL A 67 -8.95 14.79 -15.62
N ALA A 68 -8.64 13.78 -16.43
CA ALA A 68 -9.34 13.51 -17.68
C ALA A 68 -10.84 13.24 -17.47
N THR A 69 -11.19 12.49 -16.42
CA THR A 69 -12.57 12.15 -16.09
C THR A 69 -13.36 13.40 -15.68
N ILE A 70 -12.80 14.24 -14.83
CA ILE A 70 -13.42 15.50 -14.40
C ILE A 70 -13.59 16.45 -15.59
N ALA A 71 -12.55 16.59 -16.42
CA ALA A 71 -12.58 17.44 -17.60
C ALA A 71 -13.66 16.99 -18.59
N TYR A 72 -13.70 15.70 -18.92
CA TYR A 72 -14.72 15.12 -19.78
C TYR A 72 -16.13 15.35 -19.23
N GLY A 73 -16.35 15.08 -17.94
CA GLY A 73 -17.64 15.27 -17.30
C GLY A 73 -18.09 16.75 -17.34
N ARG A 74 -17.16 17.69 -17.18
CA ARG A 74 -17.48 19.13 -17.27
C ARG A 74 -17.80 19.58 -18.70
N ILE A 75 -17.05 19.11 -19.69
CA ILE A 75 -17.26 19.48 -21.10
C ILE A 75 -18.59 18.93 -21.62
N THR A 76 -18.93 17.70 -21.25
CA THR A 76 -20.18 17.04 -21.69
C THR A 76 -21.42 17.48 -20.91
N GLY A 77 -21.24 18.22 -19.80
CA GLY A 77 -22.33 18.64 -18.93
C GLY A 77 -22.86 17.54 -18.00
N VAL A 78 -22.30 16.32 -18.04
CA VAL A 78 -22.64 15.21 -17.13
C VAL A 78 -22.27 15.57 -15.68
N LEU A 79 -21.18 16.31 -15.49
CA LEU A 79 -20.67 16.68 -14.18
C LEU A 79 -20.96 18.15 -13.88
N TRP A 80 -22.01 18.41 -13.10
CA TRP A 80 -22.33 19.74 -12.58
C TRP A 80 -21.81 19.89 -11.15
N LEU A 81 -20.75 20.69 -10.98
CA LEU A 81 -20.02 20.83 -9.71
C LEU A 81 -20.47 22.04 -8.86
N ASN A 82 -21.47 22.80 -9.32
CA ASN A 82 -22.07 23.94 -8.62
C ASN A 82 -21.07 24.84 -7.87
N PHE A 83 -20.03 25.33 -8.56
CA PHE A 83 -18.93 26.05 -7.91
C PHE A 83 -19.30 27.45 -7.40
N LEU A 84 -20.42 28.01 -7.87
CA LEU A 84 -20.85 29.34 -7.51
C LEU A 84 -22.29 29.29 -6.97
N PRO A 85 -22.61 30.14 -5.97
CA PRO A 85 -24.00 30.30 -5.56
C PRO A 85 -24.85 30.81 -6.74
N PRO A 86 -26.13 30.43 -6.82
CA PRO A 86 -27.02 30.90 -7.88
C PRO A 86 -27.20 32.42 -7.79
N THR A 87 -27.10 33.11 -8.91
CA THR A 87 -27.42 34.54 -8.98
C THR A 87 -28.92 34.74 -8.78
N PRO A 88 -29.35 35.63 -7.86
CA PRO A 88 -30.77 35.92 -7.68
C PRO A 88 -31.35 36.50 -8.98
N LYS A 89 -32.55 36.05 -9.38
CA LYS A 89 -33.27 36.64 -10.51
C LYS A 89 -33.70 38.07 -10.14
N ASN A 90 -33.48 39.03 -11.03
CA ASN A 90 -34.03 40.38 -10.86
C ASN A 90 -35.56 40.30 -10.96
N LYS A 91 -36.26 41.01 -10.07
CA LYS A 91 -37.72 41.01 -9.96
C LYS A 91 -38.44 41.73 -11.12
N ASP A 92 -37.69 42.25 -12.09
CA ASP A 92 -38.21 43.13 -13.15
C ASP A 92 -38.44 42.40 -14.49
N SER A 93 -38.33 41.06 -14.50
CA SER A 93 -38.52 40.23 -15.70
C SER A 93 -39.71 39.26 -15.60
N GLU A 94 -40.75 39.63 -14.84
CA GLU A 94 -42.05 38.94 -14.78
C GLU A 94 -43.17 39.87 -15.25
#